data_AF-V6L4P7-F1
#
_entry.id   AF-V6L4P7-F1
#
_cell.length_a   1.000
_cell.length_b   1.000
_cell.length_c   1.000
_cell.angle_alpha   90.00
_cell.angle_beta   90.00
_cell.angle_gamma   90.00
#
_symmetry.space_group_name_H-M   'P 1'
#
loop_
_entity.id
_entity.type
_entity.pdbx_description
1 polymer ?
#
loop_
_entity_poly.entity_id
_entity_poly.type
_entity_poly.pdbx_seq_one_letter_code
_entity_poly.pdbx_strand_id
1 'polypeptide(L)'
;MALSLLVTLLHLVLVFFHVAPASLVSQRYERQINSWVYPLFEQNWRLFAPNPESVSRQISVRTRNTSSNGDPVVSRWFDLTALDNEAVRHHIAPSHTAQNTLRRAWNAYLEMHGTSDESPSERALMMRNYLRNIAAGRISAERGGAFQALQLRVVTRPIPGPTRPGTQPAPQTAETRKLPWWKVESDAR
;
A
#
# COMPACT_ATOMS: atom_id res chain seq x y z
N MET A 1 22.41 -43.00 -19.75
CA MET A 1 22.81 -42.20 -20.94
C MET A 1 21.58 -41.73 -21.73
N ALA A 2 20.85 -42.61 -22.44
CA ALA A 2 19.69 -42.18 -23.26
C ALA A 2 18.54 -41.53 -22.47
N LEU A 3 18.18 -42.09 -21.29
CA LEU A 3 17.14 -41.53 -20.44
C LEU A 3 17.49 -40.12 -19.94
N SER A 4 18.72 -39.93 -19.48
CA SER A 4 19.21 -38.64 -19.00
C SER A 4 19.15 -37.57 -20.10
N LEU A 5 19.58 -37.92 -21.32
CA LEU A 5 19.47 -37.05 -22.49
C LEU A 5 18.01 -36.67 -22.81
N LEU A 6 17.10 -37.64 -22.78
CA LEU A 6 15.67 -37.40 -23.02
C LEU A 6 15.08 -36.43 -21.99
N VAL A 7 15.38 -36.65 -20.71
CA VAL A 7 14.89 -35.81 -19.60
C VAL A 7 15.46 -34.39 -19.73
N THR A 8 16.75 -34.24 -20.07
CA THR A 8 17.35 -32.92 -20.30
C THR A 8 16.69 -32.20 -21.47
N LEU A 9 16.46 -32.88 -22.59
CA LEU A 9 15.80 -32.28 -23.75
C LEU A 9 14.37 -31.84 -23.41
N LEU A 10 13.61 -32.69 -22.72
CA LEU A 10 12.27 -32.37 -22.25
C LEU A 10 12.28 -31.16 -21.31
N HIS A 11 13.22 -31.11 -20.38
CA HIS A 11 13.39 -29.98 -19.46
C HIS A 11 13.65 -28.67 -20.20
N LEU A 12 14.57 -28.66 -21.18
CA LEU A 12 14.88 -27.48 -21.98
C LEU A 12 13.66 -26.98 -22.76
N VAL A 13 12.89 -27.88 -23.36
CA VAL A 13 11.67 -27.53 -24.10
C VAL A 13 10.62 -26.91 -23.17
N LEU A 14 10.39 -27.50 -21.99
CA LEU A 14 9.40 -26.99 -21.03
C LEU A 14 9.81 -25.65 -20.45
N VAL A 15 11.09 -25.47 -20.10
CA VAL A 15 11.61 -24.18 -19.62
C VAL A 15 11.57 -23.13 -20.72
N PHE A 16 11.89 -23.49 -21.97
CA PHE A 16 11.76 -22.58 -23.12
C PHE A 16 10.33 -22.05 -23.24
N PHE A 17 9.32 -22.93 -23.24
CA PHE A 17 7.92 -22.49 -23.35
C PHE A 17 7.42 -21.74 -22.11
N HIS A 18 8.04 -21.92 -20.95
CA HIS A 18 7.72 -21.16 -19.75
C HIS A 18 8.25 -19.72 -19.79
N VAL A 19 9.44 -19.49 -20.39
CA VAL A 19 10.10 -18.17 -20.41
C VAL A 19 9.85 -17.40 -21.71
N ALA A 20 9.61 -18.09 -22.83
CA ALA A 20 9.36 -17.45 -24.12
C ALA A 20 8.03 -16.65 -24.13
N PRO A 21 7.88 -15.68 -25.05
CA PRO A 21 6.61 -14.98 -25.24
C PRO A 21 5.42 -15.92 -25.45
N ALA A 22 4.24 -15.50 -25.01
CA ALA A 22 3.02 -16.32 -25.08
C ALA A 22 2.73 -16.80 -26.51
N SER A 23 2.50 -18.12 -26.65
CA SER A 23 2.19 -18.79 -27.90
C SER A 23 1.00 -19.73 -27.72
N LEU A 24 0.38 -20.20 -28.81
CA LEU A 24 -0.74 -21.15 -28.75
C LEU A 24 -0.34 -22.46 -28.03
N VAL A 25 0.91 -22.88 -28.17
CA VAL A 25 1.44 -24.09 -27.52
C VAL A 25 1.59 -23.87 -26.02
N SER A 26 2.21 -22.77 -25.59
CA SER A 26 2.38 -22.50 -24.16
C SER A 26 1.05 -22.27 -23.43
N GLN A 27 0.06 -21.65 -24.09
CA GLN A 27 -1.30 -21.52 -23.53
C GLN A 27 -2.02 -22.86 -23.43
N ARG A 28 -1.94 -23.71 -24.46
CA ARG A 28 -2.62 -25.02 -24.47
C ARG A 28 -2.08 -25.98 -23.42
N TYR A 29 -0.77 -25.97 -23.17
CA TYR A 29 -0.08 -26.88 -22.26
C TYR A 29 0.38 -26.22 -20.96
N GLU A 30 -0.21 -25.08 -20.60
CA GLU A 30 0.19 -24.26 -19.45
C GLU A 30 0.27 -25.07 -18.15
N ARG A 31 -0.74 -25.92 -17.87
CA ARG A 31 -0.77 -26.74 -16.65
C ARG A 31 0.41 -27.71 -16.57
N GLN A 32 0.73 -28.39 -17.68
CA GLN A 32 1.82 -29.36 -17.73
C GLN A 32 3.17 -28.68 -17.58
N ILE A 33 3.38 -27.57 -18.30
CA ILE A 33 4.59 -26.75 -18.20
C ILE A 33 4.78 -26.27 -16.75
N ASN A 34 3.74 -25.69 -16.16
CA ASN A 34 3.78 -25.16 -14.80
C ASN A 34 4.01 -26.26 -13.75
N SER A 35 3.41 -27.44 -13.91
CA SER A 35 3.62 -28.58 -13.01
C SER A 35 5.05 -29.13 -13.02
N TRP A 36 5.78 -28.99 -14.14
CA TRP A 36 7.19 -29.38 -14.25
C TRP A 36 8.14 -28.30 -13.71
N VAL A 37 7.83 -27.03 -13.98
CA VAL A 37 8.72 -25.89 -13.67
C VAL A 37 8.62 -25.48 -12.20
N TYR A 38 7.42 -25.23 -11.68
CA TYR A 38 7.25 -24.62 -10.36
C TYR A 38 7.75 -25.42 -9.15
N PRO A 39 7.84 -26.77 -9.16
CA PRO A 39 8.47 -27.49 -8.05
C PRO A 39 9.95 -27.16 -7.84
N LEU A 40 10.67 -26.74 -8.89
CA LEU A 40 12.12 -26.51 -8.86
C LEU A 40 12.51 -25.05 -9.14
N PHE A 41 11.68 -24.31 -9.87
CA PHE A 41 11.92 -22.93 -10.29
C PHE A 41 10.74 -22.04 -9.91
N GLU A 42 10.48 -21.91 -8.61
CA GLU A 42 9.51 -20.92 -8.14
C GLU A 42 10.06 -19.51 -8.38
N GLN A 43 9.42 -18.78 -9.31
CA GLN A 43 9.75 -17.40 -9.63
C GLN A 43 9.17 -16.44 -8.58
N ASN A 44 9.68 -16.51 -7.35
CA ASN A 44 9.31 -15.57 -6.30
C ASN A 44 10.23 -14.34 -6.38
N TRP A 45 9.95 -13.46 -7.34
CA TRP A 45 10.66 -12.20 -7.58
C TRP A 45 10.38 -11.16 -6.48
N ARG A 46 10.59 -11.51 -5.21
CA ARG A 46 10.61 -10.55 -4.09
C ARG A 46 11.96 -9.83 -3.98
N LEU A 47 12.97 -10.27 -4.73
CA LEU A 47 14.35 -9.76 -4.66
C LEU A 47 14.62 -8.59 -5.63
N PHE A 48 13.87 -8.49 -6.73
CA PHE A 48 13.95 -7.37 -7.67
C PHE A 48 12.69 -6.52 -7.55
N ALA A 49 12.86 -5.20 -7.74
CA ALA A 49 12.00 -4.12 -7.24
C ALA A 49 10.51 -4.45 -7.08
N PRO A 50 9.87 -4.08 -5.95
CA PRO A 50 8.43 -4.25 -5.78
C PRO A 50 7.69 -3.62 -6.96
N ASN A 51 6.59 -4.25 -7.40
CA ASN A 51 5.74 -3.67 -8.44
C ASN A 51 5.46 -2.20 -8.11
N PRO A 52 5.69 -1.28 -9.06
CA PRO A 52 5.45 0.14 -8.82
C PRO A 52 3.99 0.33 -8.41
N GLU A 53 3.76 1.13 -7.37
CA GLU A 53 2.39 1.46 -6.98
C GLU A 53 1.69 2.16 -8.15
N SER A 54 0.60 1.58 -8.65
CA SER A 54 -0.21 2.14 -9.74
C SER A 54 -1.19 3.21 -9.27
N VAL A 55 -1.09 3.61 -8.01
CA VAL A 55 -1.97 4.60 -7.37
C VAL A 55 -1.15 5.52 -6.47
N SER A 56 -1.59 6.77 -6.37
CA SER A 56 -1.14 7.72 -5.36
C SER A 56 -2.15 7.79 -4.23
N ARG A 57 -1.70 7.94 -2.99
CA ARG A 57 -2.56 7.99 -1.81
C ARG A 57 -2.29 9.25 -1.03
N GLN A 58 -3.32 10.07 -0.87
CA GLN A 58 -3.30 11.27 -0.03
C GLN A 58 -4.00 10.96 1.29
N ILE A 59 -3.27 11.00 2.39
CA ILE A 59 -3.78 10.70 3.73
C ILE A 59 -3.90 12.02 4.49
N SER A 60 -5.13 12.36 4.87
CA SER A 60 -5.46 13.52 5.67
C SER A 60 -5.97 13.11 7.05
N VAL A 61 -5.75 13.97 8.05
CA VAL A 61 -6.26 13.80 9.41
C VAL A 61 -7.13 14.98 9.80
N ARG A 62 -8.16 14.74 10.61
CA ARG A 62 -8.84 15.77 11.39
C ARG A 62 -9.00 15.30 12.82
N THR A 63 -9.12 16.26 13.73
CA THR A 63 -9.21 16.03 15.17
C THR A 63 -10.58 16.44 15.70
N ARG A 64 -10.97 15.87 16.83
CA ARG A 64 -12.16 16.25 17.59
C ARG A 64 -11.78 16.56 19.02
N ASN A 65 -12.24 17.72 19.48
CA ASN A 65 -12.15 18.21 20.86
C ASN A 65 -13.53 18.51 21.42
N THR A 66 -13.58 18.75 22.72
CA THR A 66 -14.75 19.30 23.40
C THR A 66 -14.50 20.77 23.69
N SER A 67 -15.46 21.64 23.36
CA SER A 67 -15.46 23.05 23.72
C SER A 67 -15.61 23.24 25.24
N SER A 68 -15.35 24.44 25.75
CA SER A 68 -15.66 24.81 27.15
C SER A 68 -17.12 24.56 27.52
N ASN A 69 -18.02 24.60 26.53
CA ASN A 69 -19.47 24.43 26.70
C ASN A 69 -19.91 22.96 26.56
N GLY A 70 -18.99 22.01 26.38
CA GLY A 70 -19.31 20.59 26.21
C GLY A 70 -19.57 20.12 24.77
N ASP A 71 -19.66 21.05 23.81
CA ASP A 71 -19.95 20.71 22.41
C ASP A 71 -18.74 20.11 21.67
N PRO A 72 -18.94 19.12 20.78
CA PRO A 72 -17.87 18.55 19.97
C PRO A 72 -17.41 19.53 18.88
N VAL A 73 -16.14 19.94 18.92
CA VAL A 73 -15.49 20.77 17.91
C VAL A 73 -14.62 19.89 17.02
N VAL A 74 -14.93 19.85 15.73
CA VAL A 74 -14.17 19.08 14.74
C VAL A 74 -13.33 20.02 13.88
N SER A 75 -12.04 19.75 13.79
CA SER A 75 -11.12 20.57 13.00
C SER A 75 -11.24 20.30 11.49
N ARG A 76 -10.72 21.25 10.70
CA ARG A 76 -10.53 21.05 9.25
C ARG A 76 -9.50 19.94 8.99
N TRP A 77 -9.68 19.24 7.86
CA TRP A 77 -8.68 18.28 7.37
C TRP A 77 -7.30 18.93 7.23
N PHE A 78 -6.29 18.21 7.70
CA PHE A 78 -4.87 18.49 7.55
C PHE A 78 -4.25 17.39 6.70
N ASP A 79 -3.38 17.75 5.76
CA ASP A 79 -2.77 16.80 4.83
C ASP A 79 -1.44 16.27 5.37
N LEU A 80 -1.44 15.04 5.89
CA LEU A 80 -0.22 14.39 6.41
C LEU A 80 0.72 13.98 5.28
N THR A 81 0.19 13.69 4.09
CA THR A 81 1.00 13.33 2.93
C THR A 81 1.71 14.57 2.37
N ALA A 82 1.08 15.74 2.40
CA ALA A 82 1.74 16.98 1.99
C ALA A 82 2.96 17.30 2.86
N LEU A 83 2.85 17.08 4.17
CA LEU A 83 3.96 17.24 5.12
C LEU A 83 5.15 16.33 4.77
N ASP A 84 4.91 15.04 4.54
CA ASP A 84 5.96 14.10 4.12
C ASP A 84 6.59 14.50 2.78
N ASN A 85 5.78 14.91 1.82
CA ASN A 85 6.26 15.32 0.51
C ASN A 85 7.13 16.59 0.57
N GLU A 86 6.83 17.53 1.46
CA GLU A 86 7.64 18.72 1.66
C GLU A 86 9.02 18.38 2.25
N ALA A 87 9.07 17.47 3.23
CA ALA A 87 10.31 16.96 3.80
C ALA A 87 11.17 16.15 2.81
N VAL A 88 10.60 15.71 1.68
CA VAL A 88 11.29 14.95 0.63
C VAL A 88 11.67 15.82 -0.57
N ARG A 89 10.80 16.76 -0.96
CA ARG A 89 11.02 17.61 -2.14
C ARG A 89 12.32 18.39 -2.03
N HIS A 90 13.06 18.45 -3.13
CA HIS A 90 14.33 19.19 -3.28
C HIS A 90 15.46 18.78 -2.32
N HIS A 91 15.32 17.68 -1.58
CA HIS A 91 16.37 17.13 -0.74
C HIS A 91 17.16 16.07 -1.51
N ILE A 92 18.50 16.16 -1.48
CA ILE A 92 19.40 15.21 -2.18
C ILE A 92 19.40 13.83 -1.50
N ALA A 93 19.27 13.80 -0.18
CA ALA A 93 19.24 12.58 0.63
C ALA A 93 18.07 12.65 1.64
N PRO A 94 16.81 12.56 1.19
CA PRO A 94 15.66 12.70 2.06
C PRO A 94 15.57 11.52 3.05
N SER A 95 15.06 11.79 4.25
CA SER A 95 14.90 10.76 5.28
C SER A 95 13.94 9.64 4.82
N HIS A 96 14.33 8.38 5.03
CA HIS A 96 13.43 7.25 4.77
C HIS A 96 12.16 7.29 5.61
N THR A 97 12.20 7.92 6.79
CA THR A 97 11.04 8.09 7.67
C THR A 97 9.99 8.99 7.02
N ALA A 98 10.41 10.13 6.44
CA ALA A 98 9.52 11.02 5.71
C ALA A 98 8.96 10.34 4.45
N GLN A 99 9.77 9.54 3.76
CA GLN A 99 9.34 8.86 2.53
C GLN A 99 8.37 7.69 2.77
N ASN A 100 8.54 6.93 3.87
CA ASN A 100 7.95 5.60 3.97
C ASN A 100 7.02 5.39 5.16
N THR A 101 7.16 6.12 6.27
CA THR A 101 6.49 5.75 7.52
C THR A 101 4.96 5.77 7.38
N LEU A 102 4.39 6.85 6.85
CA LEU A 102 2.93 6.95 6.68
C LEU A 102 2.40 5.95 5.66
N ARG A 103 3.11 5.77 4.54
CA ARG A 103 2.77 4.81 3.49
C ARG A 103 2.79 3.37 4.00
N ARG A 104 3.83 2.99 4.73
CA ARG A 104 3.96 1.63 5.30
C ARG A 104 2.92 1.38 6.39
N ALA A 105 2.65 2.36 7.25
CA ALA A 105 1.60 2.25 8.27
C ALA A 105 0.21 2.04 7.64
N TRP A 106 -0.08 2.76 6.55
CA TRP A 106 -1.31 2.57 5.80
C TRP A 106 -1.40 1.20 5.13
N ASN A 107 -0.33 0.74 4.46
CA ASN A 107 -0.31 -0.57 3.82
C ASN A 107 -0.48 -1.72 4.84
N ALA A 108 0.18 -1.62 6.00
CA ALA A 108 0.03 -2.60 7.08
C ALA A 108 -1.38 -2.59 7.70
N TYR A 109 -2.03 -1.41 7.77
CA TYR A 109 -3.43 -1.31 8.17
C TYR A 109 -4.35 -2.03 7.16
N LEU A 110 -4.16 -1.76 5.86
CA LEU A 110 -4.94 -2.38 4.78
C LEU A 110 -4.78 -3.91 4.73
N GLU A 111 -3.57 -4.42 4.94
CA GLU A 111 -3.31 -5.86 4.95
C GLU A 111 -4.15 -6.59 6.01
N MET A 112 -4.42 -5.93 7.14
CA MET A 112 -5.14 -6.52 8.28
C MET A 112 -6.65 -6.26 8.27
N HIS A 113 -7.12 -5.21 7.60
CA HIS A 113 -8.52 -4.77 7.59
C HIS A 113 -9.21 -4.95 6.22
N GLY A 114 -8.45 -5.08 5.14
CA GLY A 114 -8.98 -5.20 3.79
C GLY A 114 -9.84 -3.98 3.43
N THR A 115 -11.07 -4.23 2.97
CA THR A 115 -12.08 -3.19 2.67
C THR A 115 -12.94 -2.82 3.87
N SER A 116 -12.98 -3.66 4.91
CA SER A 116 -13.62 -3.36 6.20
C SER A 116 -12.71 -2.47 7.03
N ASP A 117 -13.25 -1.71 7.99
CA ASP A 117 -12.46 -1.04 9.03
C ASP A 117 -12.48 -1.83 10.36
N GLU A 118 -13.10 -3.01 10.35
CA GLU A 118 -13.26 -3.91 11.49
C GLU A 118 -12.48 -5.20 11.27
N SER A 119 -11.54 -5.50 12.17
CA SER A 119 -10.79 -6.76 12.19
C SER A 119 -10.50 -7.12 13.65
N PRO A 120 -10.91 -8.31 14.12
CA PRO A 120 -10.85 -8.66 15.55
C PRO A 120 -9.45 -9.11 16.01
N SER A 121 -8.48 -9.27 15.10
CA SER A 121 -7.17 -9.78 15.46
C SER A 121 -6.35 -8.76 16.27
N GLU A 122 -5.57 -9.25 17.24
CA GLU A 122 -4.63 -8.41 18.01
C GLU A 122 -3.63 -7.69 17.09
N ARG A 123 -3.19 -8.37 16.02
CA ARG A 123 -2.31 -7.78 15.01
C ARG A 123 -2.98 -6.61 14.26
N ALA A 124 -4.26 -6.74 13.92
CA ALA A 124 -5.02 -5.66 13.31
C ALA A 124 -5.16 -4.46 14.26
N LEU A 125 -5.48 -4.72 15.53
CA LEU A 125 -5.54 -3.70 16.58
C LEU A 125 -4.20 -2.96 16.71
N MET A 126 -3.09 -3.70 16.72
CA MET A 126 -1.74 -3.13 16.77
C MET A 126 -1.45 -2.23 15.55
N MET A 127 -1.78 -2.68 14.33
CA MET A 127 -1.55 -1.89 13.11
C MET A 127 -2.45 -0.65 13.04
N ARG A 128 -3.69 -0.74 13.52
CA ARG A 128 -4.58 0.41 13.69
C ARG A 128 -3.98 1.43 14.65
N ASN A 129 -3.53 0.99 15.82
CA ASN A 129 -2.94 1.86 16.83
C ASN A 129 -1.63 2.48 16.34
N TYR A 130 -0.82 1.74 15.58
CA TYR A 130 0.40 2.25 14.94
C TYR A 130 0.09 3.41 13.97
N LEU A 131 -0.86 3.21 13.04
CA LEU A 131 -1.28 4.26 12.11
C LEU A 131 -1.88 5.47 12.84
N ARG A 132 -2.73 5.23 13.84
CA ARG A 132 -3.30 6.27 14.71
C ARG A 132 -2.19 7.10 15.38
N ASN A 133 -1.20 6.45 15.99
CA ASN A 133 -0.16 7.13 16.76
C ASN A 133 0.77 7.95 15.85
N ILE A 134 1.07 7.48 14.63
CA ILE A 134 1.79 8.28 13.63
C ILE A 134 1.00 9.54 13.26
N ALA A 135 -0.29 9.38 12.95
CA ALA A 135 -1.14 10.52 12.60
C ALA A 135 -1.27 11.51 13.76
N ALA A 136 -1.45 10.99 14.98
CA ALA A 136 -1.56 11.79 16.20
C ALA A 136 -0.26 12.56 16.48
N GLY A 137 0.89 11.90 16.47
CA GLY A 137 2.18 12.54 16.72
C GLY A 137 2.48 13.67 15.73
N ARG A 138 2.16 13.46 14.44
CA ARG A 138 2.36 14.47 13.40
C ARG A 138 1.43 15.68 13.55
N ILE A 139 0.13 15.46 13.73
CA ILE A 139 -0.79 16.59 13.87
C ILE A 139 -0.55 17.37 15.17
N SER A 140 -0.14 16.69 16.24
CA SER A 140 0.27 17.34 17.50
C SER A 140 1.53 18.18 17.31
N ALA A 141 2.51 17.71 16.53
CA ALA A 141 3.72 18.49 16.22
C ALA A 141 3.41 19.73 15.37
N GLU A 142 2.49 19.62 14.42
CA GLU A 142 2.14 20.71 13.49
C GLU A 142 1.22 21.78 14.08
N ARG A 143 0.18 21.38 14.82
CA ARG A 143 -0.83 22.32 15.35
C ARG A 143 -0.69 22.59 16.84
N GLY A 144 0.08 21.79 17.57
CA GLY A 144 0.06 21.78 19.02
C GLY A 144 -1.29 21.36 19.59
N GLY A 145 -1.35 21.27 20.92
CA GLY A 145 -2.58 21.02 21.67
C GLY A 145 -3.00 19.55 21.72
N ALA A 146 -3.78 19.22 22.76
CA ALA A 146 -4.35 17.90 22.95
C ALA A 146 -5.64 17.75 22.15
N PHE A 147 -5.93 16.51 21.75
CA PHE A 147 -7.22 16.15 21.21
C PHE A 147 -7.67 14.76 21.64
N GLN A 148 -9.00 14.59 21.72
CA GLN A 148 -9.59 13.38 22.29
C GLN A 148 -9.74 12.26 21.25
N ALA A 149 -9.93 12.63 19.99
CA ALA A 149 -10.06 11.67 18.91
C ALA A 149 -9.55 12.26 17.60
N LEU A 150 -9.17 11.36 16.68
CA LEU A 150 -8.83 11.70 15.31
C LEU A 150 -9.60 10.84 14.32
N GLN A 151 -9.72 11.34 13.11
CA GLN A 151 -10.23 10.60 11.96
C GLN A 151 -9.28 10.78 10.78
N LEU A 152 -9.02 9.68 10.08
CA LEU A 152 -8.25 9.69 8.85
C LEU A 152 -9.15 9.61 7.62
N ARG A 153 -8.71 10.25 6.55
CA ARG A 153 -9.27 10.15 5.21
C ARG A 153 -8.15 9.81 4.25
N VAL A 154 -8.35 8.78 3.44
CA VAL A 154 -7.43 8.38 2.38
C VAL A 154 -8.11 8.62 1.05
N VAL A 155 -7.48 9.39 0.18
CA VAL A 155 -7.90 9.60 -1.20
C VAL A 155 -6.90 8.86 -2.10
N THR A 156 -7.35 7.81 -2.75
CA THR A 156 -6.55 6.98 -3.67
C THR A 156 -6.85 7.43 -5.10
N ARG A 157 -5.83 7.89 -5.83
CA ARG A 157 -5.93 8.31 -7.23
C ARG A 157 -5.09 7.39 -8.09
N PRO A 158 -5.65 6.75 -9.13
CA PRO A 158 -4.85 5.97 -10.06
C PRO A 158 -3.77 6.85 -10.73
N ILE A 159 -2.59 6.27 -10.94
CA ILE A 159 -1.49 6.92 -11.67
C ILE A 159 -1.65 6.54 -13.15
N PRO A 160 -1.74 7.52 -14.06
CA PRO A 160 -1.86 7.23 -15.48
C PRO A 160 -0.68 6.39 -15.97
N GLY A 161 -0.97 5.26 -16.61
CA GLY A 161 0.04 4.47 -17.32
C GLY A 161 0.51 5.16 -18.61
N PRO A 162 1.60 4.68 -19.21
CA PRO A 162 2.06 5.21 -20.50
C PRO A 162 0.95 5.10 -21.55
N THR A 163 0.63 6.23 -22.20
CA THR A 163 -0.41 6.28 -23.23
C THR A 163 0.13 5.68 -24.53
N ARG A 164 -0.51 4.63 -25.06
CA ARG A 164 -0.22 4.15 -26.41
C ARG A 164 -0.93 5.04 -27.44
N PRO A 165 -0.31 5.33 -28.59
CA PRO A 165 -0.98 6.03 -29.68
C PRO A 165 -2.30 5.34 -30.05
N GLY A 166 -3.39 6.11 -30.16
CA GLY A 166 -4.71 5.60 -30.55
C GLY A 166 -5.54 4.95 -29.43
N THR A 167 -5.06 4.93 -28.18
CA THR A 167 -5.86 4.46 -27.03
C THR A 167 -6.27 5.63 -26.15
N GLN A 168 -7.57 5.86 -26.01
CA GLN A 168 -8.09 6.86 -25.06
C GLN A 168 -8.14 6.23 -23.65
N PRO A 169 -7.48 6.82 -22.64
CA PRO A 169 -7.54 6.30 -21.28
C PRO A 169 -8.97 6.33 -20.75
N ALA A 170 -9.39 5.26 -20.08
CA ALA A 170 -10.67 5.25 -19.36
C ALA A 170 -10.65 6.32 -18.24
N PRO A 171 -11.80 6.94 -17.93
CA PRO A 171 -11.90 7.87 -16.79
C PRO A 171 -11.46 7.17 -15.50
N GLN A 172 -10.44 7.72 -14.84
CA GLN A 172 -9.93 7.20 -13.57
C GLN A 172 -10.55 7.98 -12.41
N THR A 173 -11.46 7.35 -11.66
CA THR A 173 -12.12 7.97 -10.52
C THR A 173 -11.29 7.80 -9.25
N ALA A 174 -11.14 8.88 -8.48
CA ALA A 174 -10.50 8.82 -7.18
C ALA A 174 -11.41 8.13 -6.15
N GLU A 175 -10.88 7.16 -5.41
CA GLU A 175 -11.59 6.52 -4.31
C GLU A 175 -11.30 7.28 -3.01
N THR A 176 -12.33 7.57 -2.21
CA THR A 176 -12.17 8.21 -0.90
C THR A 176 -12.67 7.28 0.20
N ARG A 177 -11.77 6.89 1.10
CA ARG A 177 -12.08 6.11 2.30
C ARG A 177 -11.91 6.96 3.55
N LYS A 178 -12.93 7.01 4.41
CA LYS A 178 -12.86 7.66 5.73
C LYS A 178 -12.87 6.56 6.78
N LEU A 179 -11.82 6.51 7.60
CA LEU A 179 -11.74 5.55 8.69
C LEU A 179 -12.67 5.95 9.84
N PRO A 180 -13.03 5.03 10.76
CA PRO A 180 -13.76 5.38 11.96
C PRO A 180 -12.99 6.36 12.83
N TRP A 181 -13.71 7.03 13.74
CA TRP A 181 -13.08 7.88 14.75
C TRP A 181 -12.31 7.01 15.75
N TRP A 182 -11.04 7.35 15.98
CA TRP A 182 -10.22 6.68 16.97
C TRP A 182 -9.93 7.63 18.13
N LYS A 183 -10.24 7.18 19.34
CA LYS A 183 -9.82 7.87 20.55
C LYS A 183 -8.30 7.86 20.64
N VAL A 184 -7.73 8.98 21.04
CA VAL A 184 -6.31 9.13 21.32
C VAL A 184 -6.18 9.23 22.82
N GLU A 185 -5.44 8.30 23.41
CA GLU A 185 -5.06 8.41 24.81
C GLU A 185 -4.03 9.54 24.90
N SER A 186 -4.27 10.50 25.78
CA SER A 186 -3.24 11.47 26.13
C SER A 186 -2.11 10.69 26.78
N ASP A 187 -0.96 10.57 26.12
CA ASP A 187 0.24 10.06 26.79
C ASP A 187 0.46 10.94 28.03
N ALA A 188 0.19 10.38 29.21
CA ALA A 188 0.59 10.98 30.47
C ALA A 188 2.11 11.02 30.43
N ARG A 189 2.65 12.22 30.16
CA ARG A 189 4.07 12.50 30.25
C ARG A 189 4.53 12.43 31.70
#